data_AF-A0A3D2J051-F1
#
_entry.id   AF-A0A3D2J051-F1
#
_cell.length_a   1.000
_cell.length_b   1.000
_cell.length_c   1.000
_cell.angle_alpha   90.00
_cell.angle_beta   90.00
_cell.angle_gamma   90.00
#
_symmetry.space_group_name_H-M   'P 1'
#
loop_
_entity.id
_entity.type
_entity.pdbx_description
1 polymer ?
#
loop_
_entity_poly.entity_id
_entity_poly.type
_entity_poly.pdbx_seq_one_letter_code
_entity_poly.pdbx_strand_id
1 'polypeptide(L)'
;MNDIDKIKLDVINNKLEYDELLELYIKYLIVRQSIMNKIPSYRKDYKYYVNDRLGNCYAYAFRFDLPDYFDMAFREVHNNGFYFNPGCFSGIKKINTRDKLLEALYNDLDVLNIKYNDKLDNDHLYKVAVFQEILPEPDFHFSRLNSNGLWSCKNGIGGEIEKGNKPVAGFAYKLIKVLDINK
;
A
#
# COMPACT_ATOMS: atom_id res chain seq x y z
N MET A 1 -2.87 -26.13 8.18
CA MET A 1 -2.02 -24.93 8.25
C MET A 1 -2.36 -24.07 7.04
N ASN A 2 -2.85 -22.85 7.25
CA ASN A 2 -3.22 -21.98 6.13
C ASN A 2 -1.95 -21.42 5.46
N ASP A 3 -2.08 -20.83 4.27
CA ASP A 3 -0.88 -20.38 3.52
C ASP A 3 -0.14 -19.23 4.21
N ILE A 4 -0.84 -18.39 4.99
CA ILE A 4 -0.21 -17.35 5.82
C ILE A 4 0.66 -17.98 6.92
N ASP A 5 0.18 -19.05 7.57
CA ASP A 5 0.94 -19.75 8.61
C ASP A 5 2.21 -20.39 8.03
N LYS A 6 2.15 -20.96 6.83
CA LYS A 6 3.32 -21.51 6.12
C LYS A 6 4.34 -20.41 5.83
N ILE A 7 3.90 -19.31 5.21
CA ILE A 7 4.77 -18.17 4.90
C ILE A 7 5.43 -17.63 6.19
N LYS A 8 4.66 -17.50 7.27
CA LYS A 8 5.20 -17.09 8.56
C LYS A 8 6.30 -18.03 9.06
N LEU A 9 6.11 -19.35 9.00
CA LEU A 9 7.13 -20.31 9.40
C LEU A 9 8.36 -20.22 8.50
N ASP A 10 8.18 -20.02 7.20
CA ASP A 10 9.29 -19.87 6.25
C ASP A 10 10.14 -18.63 6.56
N VAL A 11 9.50 -17.51 6.90
CA VAL A 11 10.20 -16.27 7.29
C VAL A 11 10.95 -16.43 8.61
N ILE A 12 10.36 -17.09 9.61
CA ILE A 12 10.96 -17.18 10.96
C ILE A 12 12.07 -18.24 11.04
N ASN A 13 11.95 -19.33 10.28
CA ASN A 13 12.84 -20.48 10.43
C ASN A 13 14.02 -20.50 9.45
N ASN A 14 14.01 -19.63 8.43
CA ASN A 14 15.06 -19.58 7.42
C ASN A 14 15.80 -18.25 7.47
N LYS A 15 17.10 -18.29 7.17
CA LYS A 15 17.90 -17.09 6.95
C LYS A 15 17.78 -16.71 5.48
N LEU A 16 16.84 -15.82 5.19
CA LEU A 16 16.51 -15.36 3.84
C LEU A 16 17.31 -14.11 3.49
N GLU A 17 17.68 -13.97 2.23
CA GLU A 17 18.17 -12.70 1.69
C GLU A 17 17.00 -11.77 1.36
N TYR A 18 17.28 -10.49 1.10
CA TYR A 18 16.24 -9.46 0.89
C TYR A 18 15.23 -9.84 -0.22
N ASP A 19 15.72 -10.32 -1.35
CA ASP A 19 14.86 -10.65 -2.50
C ASP A 19 13.97 -11.87 -2.20
N GLU A 20 14.50 -12.88 -1.51
CA GLU A 20 13.73 -14.07 -1.07
C GLU A 20 12.63 -13.67 -0.08
N LEU A 21 12.95 -12.77 0.85
CA LEU A 21 12.01 -12.23 1.81
C LEU A 21 10.93 -11.38 1.12
N LEU A 22 11.29 -10.59 0.11
CA LEU A 22 10.36 -9.81 -0.70
C LEU A 22 9.40 -10.72 -1.48
N GLU A 23 9.88 -11.82 -2.05
CA GLU A 23 9.02 -12.80 -2.73
C GLU A 23 7.99 -13.43 -1.77
N LEU A 24 8.41 -13.80 -0.56
CA LEU A 24 7.48 -14.31 0.46
C LEU A 24 6.49 -13.23 0.90
N TYR A 25 6.94 -11.98 0.99
CA TYR A 25 6.07 -10.86 1.35
C TYR A 25 5.03 -10.56 0.27
N ILE A 26 5.41 -10.60 -1.01
CA ILE A 26 4.50 -10.50 -2.15
C ILE A 26 3.46 -11.63 -2.10
N LYS A 27 3.88 -12.89 -1.88
CA LYS A 27 2.96 -14.03 -1.73
C LYS A 27 1.98 -13.81 -0.56
N TYR A 28 2.48 -13.33 0.57
CA TYR A 28 1.64 -12.99 1.72
C TYR A 28 0.60 -11.93 1.36
N LEU A 29 1.01 -10.84 0.71
CA LEU A 29 0.09 -9.78 0.30
C LEU A 29 -0.96 -10.28 -0.69
N ILE A 30 -0.59 -11.08 -1.69
CA ILE A 30 -1.54 -11.70 -2.63
C ILE A 30 -2.61 -12.51 -1.88
N VAL A 31 -2.18 -13.38 -0.95
CA VAL A 31 -3.12 -14.17 -0.12
C VAL A 31 -4.01 -13.24 0.71
N ARG A 32 -3.46 -12.20 1.35
CA ARG A 32 -4.21 -11.22 2.14
C ARG A 32 -5.24 -10.43 1.31
N GLN A 33 -4.89 -10.03 0.10
CA GLN A 33 -5.82 -9.35 -0.80
C GLN A 33 -6.93 -10.29 -1.26
N SER A 34 -6.64 -11.57 -1.52
CA SER A 34 -7.66 -12.55 -1.94
C SER A 34 -8.74 -12.79 -0.88
N ILE A 35 -8.40 -12.69 0.41
CA ILE A 35 -9.34 -12.84 1.52
C ILE A 35 -10.09 -11.54 1.85
N MET A 36 -9.68 -10.40 1.28
CA MET A 36 -10.40 -9.14 1.45
C MET A 36 -11.73 -9.16 0.69
N ASN A 37 -12.78 -9.50 1.43
CA ASN A 37 -14.13 -9.61 0.88
C ASN A 37 -14.99 -8.36 1.08
N LYS A 38 -14.48 -7.32 1.77
CA LYS A 38 -15.23 -6.12 2.17
C LYS A 38 -14.48 -4.84 1.85
N ILE A 39 -15.25 -3.82 1.47
CA ILE A 39 -14.79 -2.44 1.30
C ILE A 39 -14.12 -1.96 2.60
N PRO A 40 -12.89 -1.39 2.55
CA PRO A 40 -12.23 -0.85 3.72
C PRO A 40 -13.08 0.20 4.43
N SER A 41 -13.04 0.19 5.77
CA SER A 41 -13.80 1.10 6.59
C SER A 41 -12.93 1.60 7.73
N TYR A 42 -12.57 2.89 7.70
CA TYR A 42 -11.81 3.51 8.78
C TYR A 42 -12.31 3.13 10.19
N ARG A 43 -13.63 3.17 10.42
CA ARG A 43 -14.18 2.91 11.77
C ARG A 43 -14.02 1.45 12.18
N LYS A 44 -14.21 0.50 11.25
CA LYS A 44 -14.12 -0.94 11.54
C LYS A 44 -12.67 -1.41 11.59
N ASP A 45 -11.82 -0.80 10.78
CA ASP A 45 -10.39 -1.08 10.67
C ASP A 45 -9.55 -0.12 11.53
N TYR A 46 -10.15 0.65 12.45
CA TYR A 46 -9.44 1.67 13.22
C TYR A 46 -8.25 1.11 14.00
N LYS A 47 -8.43 -0.07 14.62
CA LYS A 47 -7.35 -0.76 15.35
C LYS A 47 -6.22 -1.16 14.43
N TYR A 48 -6.54 -1.60 13.21
CA TYR A 48 -5.55 -1.92 12.20
C TYR A 48 -4.72 -0.68 11.88
N TYR A 49 -5.36 0.46 11.60
CA TYR A 49 -4.64 1.65 11.14
C TYR A 49 -3.91 2.44 12.23
N VAL A 50 -4.40 2.42 13.47
CA VAL A 50 -3.74 3.09 14.60
C VAL A 50 -2.57 2.28 15.16
N ASN A 51 -2.63 0.95 15.04
CA ASN A 51 -1.55 0.08 15.49
C ASN A 51 -0.50 -0.15 14.40
N ASP A 52 -0.87 -0.03 13.12
CA ASP A 52 0.10 0.00 12.04
C ASP A 52 0.96 1.27 12.17
N ARG A 53 2.20 1.10 12.61
CA ARG A 53 3.19 2.17 12.72
C ARG A 53 4.18 2.21 11.56
N LEU A 54 4.13 1.20 10.69
CA LEU A 54 5.17 0.93 9.69
C LEU A 54 4.71 1.32 8.28
N GLY A 55 3.42 1.21 7.99
CA GLY A 55 2.83 1.66 6.74
C GLY A 55 2.78 3.18 6.63
N ASN A 56 3.04 3.71 5.43
CA ASN A 56 2.79 5.10 5.05
C ASN A 56 1.44 5.24 4.31
N CYS A 57 1.21 6.37 3.62
CA CYS A 57 -0.02 6.61 2.85
C CYS A 57 -0.27 5.55 1.75
N TYR A 58 0.79 5.04 1.11
CA TYR A 58 0.69 4.04 0.04
C TYR A 58 0.22 2.69 0.61
N ALA A 59 0.89 2.19 1.64
CA ALA A 59 0.48 0.97 2.35
C ALA A 59 -0.94 1.10 2.92
N TYR A 60 -1.24 2.26 3.52
CA TYR A 60 -2.56 2.56 4.06
C TYR A 60 -3.66 2.44 3.00
N ALA A 61 -3.45 3.05 1.83
CA ALA A 61 -4.45 3.10 0.77
C ALA A 61 -4.78 1.71 0.24
N PHE A 62 -3.79 0.84 0.06
CA PHE A 62 -3.99 -0.50 -0.49
C PHE A 62 -4.11 -1.62 0.55
N ARG A 63 -3.98 -1.29 1.85
CA ARG A 63 -3.98 -2.23 2.98
C ARG A 63 -2.81 -3.22 2.93
N PHE A 64 -1.63 -2.72 2.59
CA PHE A 64 -0.40 -3.51 2.65
C PHE A 64 0.07 -3.64 4.09
N ASP A 65 -0.40 -4.70 4.75
CA ASP A 65 0.05 -5.09 6.08
C ASP A 65 1.52 -5.46 6.09
N LEU A 66 2.28 -4.93 7.05
CA LEU A 66 3.59 -5.46 7.40
C LEU A 66 3.53 -6.11 8.79
N PRO A 67 3.36 -7.44 8.88
CA PRO A 67 3.43 -8.14 10.15
C PRO A 67 4.80 -8.00 10.82
N ASP A 68 4.82 -8.00 12.15
CA ASP A 68 6.05 -7.83 12.95
C ASP A 68 7.18 -8.79 12.55
N TYR A 69 6.85 -10.05 12.21
CA TYR A 69 7.85 -11.03 11.79
C TYR A 69 8.50 -10.70 10.44
N PHE A 70 7.78 -10.05 9.53
CA PHE A 70 8.37 -9.52 8.30
C PHE A 70 9.19 -8.26 8.58
N ASP A 71 8.68 -7.32 9.39
CA ASP A 71 9.44 -6.11 9.75
C ASP A 71 10.78 -6.46 10.41
N MET A 72 10.78 -7.41 11.35
CA MET A 72 11.99 -7.92 11.99
C MET A 72 12.95 -8.52 10.96
N ALA A 73 12.48 -9.44 10.12
CA ALA A 73 13.31 -10.08 9.10
C ALA A 73 13.90 -9.06 8.11
N PHE A 74 13.10 -8.08 7.66
CA PHE A 74 13.59 -7.03 6.75
C PHE A 74 14.66 -6.16 7.41
N ARG A 75 14.52 -5.85 8.71
CA ARG A 75 15.52 -5.08 9.46
C ARG A 75 16.84 -5.83 9.64
N GLU A 76 16.79 -7.15 9.76
CA GLU A 76 17.99 -7.99 9.89
C GLU A 76 18.82 -8.01 8.60
N VAL A 77 18.16 -8.06 7.45
CA VAL A 77 18.85 -8.09 6.14
C VAL A 77 19.12 -6.68 5.59
N HIS A 78 18.37 -5.68 6.03
CA HIS A 78 18.47 -4.32 5.56
C HIS A 78 18.12 -3.34 6.71
N ASN A 79 19.13 -2.67 7.28
CA ASN A 79 19.00 -1.86 8.50
C ASN A 79 17.80 -0.88 8.57
N ASN A 80 17.32 -0.40 7.42
CA ASN A 80 16.19 0.54 7.36
C ASN A 80 14.80 -0.15 7.32
N GLY A 81 14.75 -1.48 7.33
CA GLY A 81 13.53 -2.28 7.16
C GLY A 81 12.95 -2.19 5.74
N PHE A 82 11.67 -2.51 5.63
CA PHE A 82 10.90 -2.40 4.39
C PHE A 82 10.22 -1.04 4.29
N TYR A 83 10.32 -0.38 3.13
CA TYR A 83 9.73 0.94 2.90
C TYR A 83 8.72 0.87 1.75
N PHE A 84 7.50 1.35 2.00
CA PHE A 84 6.41 1.33 1.05
C PHE A 84 6.48 2.49 0.06
N ASN A 85 7.37 2.39 -0.91
CA ASN A 85 7.36 3.29 -2.08
C ASN A 85 6.70 2.60 -3.27
N PRO A 86 5.93 3.33 -4.11
CA PRO A 86 5.54 2.82 -5.42
C PRO A 86 6.77 2.29 -6.18
N GLY A 87 6.67 1.06 -6.68
CA GLY A 87 7.76 0.32 -7.31
C GLY A 87 8.49 -0.65 -6.39
N CYS A 88 8.16 -0.72 -5.10
CA CYS A 88 8.86 -1.60 -4.15
C CYS A 88 8.62 -3.10 -4.40
N PHE A 89 7.55 -3.46 -5.10
CA PHE A 89 7.25 -4.86 -5.45
C PHE A 89 7.71 -5.21 -6.86
N SER A 90 7.64 -4.24 -7.78
CA SER A 90 8.04 -4.40 -9.19
C SER A 90 9.52 -4.09 -9.46
N GLY A 91 10.24 -3.52 -8.48
CA GLY A 91 11.64 -3.12 -8.62
C GLY A 91 11.84 -1.82 -9.40
N ILE A 92 10.77 -1.09 -9.74
CA ILE A 92 10.86 0.20 -10.41
C ILE A 92 11.36 1.26 -9.42
N LYS A 93 12.45 1.93 -9.80
CA LYS A 93 13.10 2.97 -9.00
C LYS A 93 12.90 4.34 -9.67
N LYS A 94 13.12 5.43 -8.91
CA LYS A 94 13.04 6.83 -9.37
C LYS A 94 11.66 7.22 -9.92
N ILE A 95 10.72 7.40 -9.00
CA ILE A 95 9.33 7.80 -9.27
C ILE A 95 9.12 9.32 -9.30
N ASN A 96 10.15 10.09 -9.67
CA ASN A 96 10.18 11.55 -9.60
C ASN A 96 9.38 12.27 -10.70
N THR A 97 8.68 11.53 -11.56
CA THR A 97 7.75 12.08 -12.55
C THR A 97 6.40 11.42 -12.41
N ARG A 98 5.35 12.09 -12.89
CA ARG A 98 3.98 11.55 -12.87
C ARG A 98 3.91 10.20 -13.57
N ASP A 99 4.51 10.11 -14.76
CA ASP A 99 4.44 8.90 -15.57
C ASP A 99 5.21 7.76 -14.91
N LYS A 100 6.39 8.02 -14.33
CA LYS A 100 7.14 7.00 -13.59
C LYS A 100 6.47 6.56 -12.30
N LEU A 101 5.82 7.47 -11.58
CA LEU A 101 5.02 7.14 -10.40
C LEU A 101 3.84 6.22 -10.76
N LEU A 102 3.11 6.54 -11.84
CA LEU A 102 2.00 5.72 -12.32
C LEU A 102 2.48 4.37 -12.85
N GLU A 103 3.57 4.33 -13.61
CA GLU A 103 4.20 3.09 -14.08
C GLU A 103 4.58 2.19 -12.91
N ALA A 104 5.28 2.73 -11.90
CA ALA A 104 5.67 1.99 -10.70
C ALA A 104 4.46 1.45 -9.93
N LEU A 105 3.43 2.28 -9.76
CA LEU A 105 2.17 1.89 -9.13
C LEU A 105 1.49 0.75 -9.88
N TYR A 106 1.30 0.87 -11.19
CA TYR A 106 0.60 -0.15 -11.98
C TYR A 106 1.34 -1.48 -11.99
N ASN A 107 2.67 -1.46 -12.12
CA ASN A 107 3.47 -2.69 -12.07
C ASN A 107 3.41 -3.35 -10.68
N ASP A 108 3.42 -2.58 -9.59
CA ASP A 108 3.22 -3.13 -8.25
C ASP A 108 1.84 -3.81 -8.11
N LEU A 109 0.78 -3.17 -8.62
CA LEU A 109 -0.57 -3.74 -8.57
C LEU A 109 -0.66 -5.04 -9.40
N ASP A 110 -0.01 -5.07 -10.57
CA ASP A 110 0.06 -6.26 -11.42
C ASP A 110 0.82 -7.40 -10.72
N VAL A 111 1.98 -7.12 -10.10
CA VAL A 111 2.74 -8.09 -9.30
C VAL A 111 1.91 -8.66 -8.15
N LEU A 112 1.10 -7.82 -7.51
CA LEU A 112 0.23 -8.21 -6.39
C LEU A 112 -1.12 -8.80 -6.83
N ASN A 113 -1.36 -8.98 -8.13
CA ASN A 113 -2.64 -9.42 -8.71
C ASN A 113 -3.85 -8.58 -8.23
N ILE A 114 -3.64 -7.28 -8.00
CA ILE A 114 -4.71 -6.37 -7.62
C ILE A 114 -5.32 -5.81 -8.90
N LYS A 115 -6.60 -6.11 -9.14
CA LYS A 115 -7.29 -5.58 -10.31
C LYS A 115 -7.62 -4.11 -10.09
N TYR A 116 -7.33 -3.29 -11.07
CA TYR A 116 -7.68 -1.87 -11.08
C TYR A 116 -8.27 -1.47 -12.43
N ASN A 117 -9.16 -0.50 -12.39
CA ASN A 117 -9.69 0.15 -13.58
C ASN A 117 -9.31 1.64 -13.59
N ASP A 118 -8.78 2.05 -14.73
CA ASP A 118 -8.47 3.45 -15.02
C ASP A 118 -9.71 4.30 -15.30
N LYS A 119 -10.82 3.64 -15.64
CA LYS A 119 -12.13 4.26 -15.85
C LYS A 119 -13.00 3.95 -14.65
N LEU A 120 -13.57 5.00 -14.07
CA LEU A 120 -14.45 4.85 -12.91
C LEU A 120 -15.69 4.05 -13.33
N ASP A 121 -15.91 2.90 -12.71
CA ASP A 121 -17.11 2.09 -12.88
C ASP A 121 -17.88 1.98 -11.56
N ASN A 122 -19.06 1.38 -11.58
CA ASN A 122 -19.87 1.19 -10.38
C ASN A 122 -19.62 -0.18 -9.71
N ASP A 123 -18.72 -1.00 -10.24
CA ASP A 123 -18.40 -2.36 -9.77
C ASP A 123 -16.98 -2.42 -9.18
N HIS A 124 -16.65 -1.41 -8.36
CA HIS A 124 -15.38 -1.33 -7.64
C HIS A 124 -15.57 -1.65 -6.16
N LEU A 125 -14.54 -2.21 -5.53
CA LEU A 125 -14.50 -2.37 -4.08
C LEU A 125 -14.28 -1.02 -3.40
N TYR A 126 -13.26 -0.29 -3.82
CA TYR A 126 -12.91 1.02 -3.26
C TYR A 126 -12.13 1.84 -4.27
N LYS A 127 -11.95 3.14 -3.98
CA LYS A 127 -11.17 4.04 -4.84
C LYS A 127 -9.90 4.50 -4.16
N VAL A 128 -8.82 4.65 -4.91
CA VAL A 128 -7.56 5.21 -4.43
C VAL A 128 -7.22 6.45 -5.27
N ALA A 129 -7.00 7.57 -4.60
CA ALA A 129 -6.53 8.80 -5.21
C ALA A 129 -5.02 8.90 -5.04
N VAL A 130 -4.34 9.17 -6.15
CA VAL A 130 -2.88 9.30 -6.24
C VAL A 130 -2.55 10.76 -6.46
N PHE A 131 -1.57 11.24 -5.70
CA PHE A 131 -1.09 12.60 -5.78
C PHE A 131 0.43 12.63 -5.90
N GLN A 132 0.92 13.73 -6.47
CA GLN A 132 2.35 14.04 -6.52
C GLN A 132 2.56 15.53 -6.30
N GLU A 133 3.63 15.90 -5.60
CA GLU A 133 4.04 17.29 -5.47
C GLU A 133 4.52 17.88 -6.80
N ILE A 134 4.50 19.21 -6.91
CA ILE A 134 5.15 19.93 -8.01
C ILE A 134 6.46 20.52 -7.48
N LEU A 135 7.45 19.66 -7.26
CA LEU A 135 8.80 20.01 -6.83
C LEU A 135 9.85 19.30 -7.70
N PRO A 136 11.13 19.76 -7.71
CA PRO A 136 12.20 19.11 -8.48
C PRO A 136 12.41 17.63 -8.14
N GLU A 137 12.26 17.27 -6.86
CA GLU A 137 12.24 15.90 -6.37
C GLU A 137 10.90 15.71 -5.65
N PRO A 138 9.83 15.36 -6.38
CA PRO A 138 8.48 15.42 -5.83
C PRO A 138 8.18 14.20 -4.96
N ASP A 139 7.55 14.45 -3.82
CA ASP A 139 6.97 13.38 -3.00
C ASP A 139 5.62 12.90 -3.58
N PHE A 140 5.18 11.73 -3.13
CA PHE A 140 3.87 11.15 -3.48
C PHE A 140 2.92 11.14 -2.28
N HIS A 141 1.62 11.11 -2.57
CA HIS A 141 0.62 10.89 -1.53
C HIS A 141 -0.55 10.05 -2.04
N PHE A 142 -1.17 9.29 -1.14
CA PHE A 142 -2.30 8.44 -1.45
C PHE A 142 -3.42 8.64 -0.42
N SER A 143 -4.65 8.70 -0.91
CA SER A 143 -5.85 8.60 -0.07
C SER A 143 -6.81 7.57 -0.64
N ARG A 144 -7.64 6.98 0.21
CA ARG A 144 -8.62 5.97 -0.17
C ARG A 144 -10.03 6.40 0.19
N LEU A 145 -10.98 6.15 -0.71
CA LEU A 145 -12.41 6.22 -0.43
C LEU A 145 -12.86 5.01 0.40
N ASN A 146 -13.42 5.26 1.59
CA ASN A 146 -13.92 4.22 2.47
C ASN A 146 -15.40 3.90 2.19
N SER A 147 -15.87 2.79 2.75
CA SER A 147 -17.25 2.30 2.62
C SER A 147 -18.33 3.29 3.08
N ASN A 148 -17.99 4.33 3.82
CA ASN A 148 -18.90 5.37 4.31
C ASN A 148 -18.91 6.63 3.42
N GLY A 149 -18.26 6.58 2.25
CA GLY A 149 -18.17 7.71 1.33
C GLY A 149 -17.14 8.77 1.71
N LEU A 150 -16.39 8.59 2.81
CA LEU A 150 -15.31 9.50 3.20
C LEU A 150 -13.97 9.03 2.68
N TRP A 151 -13.17 9.97 2.20
CA TRP A 151 -11.76 9.76 1.90
C TRP A 151 -10.94 9.82 3.17
N SER A 152 -9.90 9.01 3.25
CA SER A 152 -8.89 9.11 4.30
C SER A 152 -7.50 8.75 3.81
N CYS A 153 -6.49 9.30 4.46
CA CYS A 153 -5.09 9.00 4.23
C CYS A 153 -4.33 8.96 5.54
N LYS A 154 -3.10 8.45 5.48
CA LYS A 154 -2.16 8.47 6.60
C LYS A 154 -1.03 9.45 6.28
N ASN A 155 -0.69 10.31 7.23
CA ASN A 155 0.35 11.33 7.04
C ASN A 155 1.75 10.75 7.30
N GLY A 156 2.27 9.99 6.33
CA GLY A 156 3.58 9.36 6.44
C GLY A 156 3.59 8.18 7.42
N ILE A 157 4.79 7.73 7.78
CA ILE A 157 4.98 6.58 8.69
C ILE A 157 4.68 7.01 10.12
N GLY A 158 3.84 6.23 10.82
CA GLY A 158 3.42 6.53 12.20
C GLY A 158 2.55 7.78 12.38
N GLY A 159 2.15 8.42 11.27
CA GLY A 159 1.35 9.64 11.31
C GLY A 159 -0.14 9.43 11.58
N GLU A 160 -0.83 10.54 11.84
CA GLU A 160 -2.27 10.56 12.05
C GLU A 160 -3.05 10.27 10.76
N ILE A 161 -4.33 9.95 10.92
CA ILE A 161 -5.23 9.68 9.81
C ILE A 161 -6.13 10.89 9.58
N GLU A 162 -5.96 11.52 8.43
CA GLU A 162 -6.83 12.61 7.97
C GLU A 162 -8.04 12.07 7.22
N LYS A 163 -9.13 12.85 7.22
CA LYS A 163 -10.39 12.47 6.56
C LYS A 163 -11.04 13.67 5.90
N GLY A 164 -11.75 13.41 4.80
CA GLY A 164 -12.49 14.44 4.10
C GLY A 164 -13.56 13.90 3.17
N ASN A 165 -14.45 14.80 2.72
CA ASN A 165 -15.50 14.49 1.75
C ASN A 165 -14.97 14.45 0.30
N LYS A 166 -13.68 14.75 0.09
CA LYS A 166 -12.96 14.73 -1.18
C LYS A 166 -11.60 14.06 -0.97
N PRO A 167 -10.91 13.61 -2.03
CA PRO A 167 -9.54 13.09 -1.91
C PRO A 167 -8.67 13.99 -1.04
N VAL A 168 -8.01 13.39 -0.05
CA VAL A 168 -7.26 14.12 1.00
C VAL A 168 -5.78 14.09 0.66
N ALA A 169 -5.16 15.28 0.67
CA ALA A 169 -3.71 15.48 0.60
C ALA A 169 -3.39 16.90 1.08
N GLY A 170 -2.13 17.14 1.48
CA GLY A 170 -1.63 18.48 1.77
C GLY A 170 -1.66 19.40 0.54
N PHE A 171 -1.57 20.72 0.76
CA PHE A 171 -1.72 21.73 -0.30
C PHE A 171 -0.66 21.65 -1.41
N ALA A 172 0.52 21.11 -1.12
CA ALA A 172 1.63 20.94 -2.06
C ALA A 172 1.38 19.84 -3.10
N TYR A 173 0.48 18.90 -2.79
CA TYR A 173 0.19 17.74 -3.63
C TYR A 173 -0.90 18.04 -4.65
N LYS A 174 -0.71 17.59 -5.90
CA LYS A 174 -1.74 17.64 -6.94
C LYS A 174 -2.29 16.25 -7.22
N LEU A 175 -3.61 16.17 -7.35
CA LEU A 175 -4.29 14.95 -7.75
C LEU A 175 -3.91 14.60 -9.19
N ILE A 176 -3.30 13.44 -9.40
CA ILE A 176 -2.86 12.98 -10.72
C ILE A 176 -3.76 11.88 -11.30
N LYS A 177 -4.37 11.06 -10.43
CA LYS A 177 -5.21 9.92 -10.83
C LYS A 177 -6.15 9.51 -9.69
N VAL A 178 -7.31 8.97 -10.05
CA VAL A 178 -8.14 8.16 -9.15
C VAL A 178 -8.32 6.80 -9.80
N LEU A 179 -8.02 5.74 -9.05
CA LEU A 179 -8.13 4.35 -9.46
C LEU A 179 -9.33 3.70 -8.78
N ASP A 180 -10.06 2.90 -9.54
CA ASP A 180 -11.03 1.95 -9.00
C ASP A 180 -10.32 0.63 -8.75
N ILE A 181 -10.42 0.11 -7.52
CA ILE A 181 -9.80 -1.15 -7.11
C ILE A 181 -10.89 -2.22 -7.03
N ASN A 182 -10.67 -3.32 -7.73
CA ASN A 182 -11.65 -4.39 -7.96
C ASN A 182 -11.24 -5.70 -7.27
N LYS A 183 -12.16 -6.67 -7.26
CA LYS A 183 -11.85 -8.08 -6.90
C LYS A 183 -11.26 -8.83 -8.08
#